data_AF-J0GYK6-F1
#
_entry.id   AF-J0GYK6-F1
#
_cell.length_a   1.000
_cell.length_b   1.000
_cell.length_c   1.000
_cell.angle_alpha   90.00
_cell.angle_beta   90.00
_cell.angle_gamma   90.00
#
_symmetry.space_group_name_H-M   'P 1'
#
loop_
_entity.id
_entity.type
_entity.pdbx_description
1 polymer ?
#
loop_
_entity_poly.entity_id
_entity_poly.type
_entity_poly.pdbx_seq_one_letter_code
_entity_poly.pdbx_strand_id
1 'polypeptide(L)'
;MERLGADKATQSRKRAAKADHSDGFVRDVSAVKVGDCLLGYKAVQHRARGGRWNHFRGRMREIEKLIRHRHGDIVPEADDALIYVEVIASLALVEFGQEFVEVVLGWAARWLPWAGNADVEEIIYERTKVRYSSLSADALGHALHVSYAERCALDIRTIGAFDVPKAKRAKLQKQKRRQRDRSRKEQQRRAAGACPRADYLANSFSQARPWEAFGISRRTWERRGKPVPEAAISDCGSMPLAA
;
A
#
# COMPACT_ATOMS: atom_id res chain seq x y z
N MET A 1 41.11 22.27 -25.32
CA MET A 1 39.85 21.51 -25.47
C MET A 1 40.04 20.12 -24.88
N GLU A 2 39.99 19.94 -23.56
CA GLU A 2 40.32 18.61 -22.98
C GLU A 2 39.76 18.40 -21.56
N ARG A 3 38.45 18.62 -21.35
CA ARG A 3 37.78 18.33 -20.08
C ARG A 3 36.37 17.73 -20.24
N LEU A 4 36.13 16.91 -21.27
CA LEU A 4 34.83 16.26 -21.49
C LEU A 4 34.90 14.71 -21.52
N GLY A 5 36.08 14.12 -21.38
CA GLY A 5 36.29 12.65 -21.46
C GLY A 5 36.16 11.88 -20.14
N ALA A 6 36.47 12.51 -19.00
CA ALA A 6 36.53 11.82 -17.71
C ALA A 6 35.15 11.51 -17.08
N ASP A 7 34.16 12.37 -17.32
CA ASP A 7 32.83 12.21 -16.71
C ASP A 7 32.00 11.08 -17.34
N LYS A 8 32.18 10.81 -18.64
CA LYS A 8 31.50 9.71 -19.33
C LYS A 8 32.00 8.34 -18.88
N ALA A 9 33.32 8.18 -18.66
CA ALA A 9 33.90 6.93 -18.17
C ALA A 9 33.45 6.61 -16.73
N THR A 10 33.30 7.65 -15.90
CA THR A 10 32.88 7.52 -14.50
C THR A 10 31.38 7.19 -14.39
N GLN A 11 30.54 7.71 -15.29
CA GLN A 11 29.12 7.33 -15.37
C GLN A 11 28.91 5.92 -15.93
N SER A 12 29.75 5.48 -16.88
CA SER A 12 29.70 4.12 -17.44
C SER A 12 30.05 3.05 -16.40
N ARG A 13 31.11 3.26 -15.60
CA ARG A 13 31.48 2.36 -14.48
C ARG A 13 30.41 2.29 -13.39
N LYS A 14 29.72 3.39 -13.09
CA LYS A 14 28.59 3.42 -12.13
C LYS A 14 27.32 2.73 -12.66
N ARG A 15 27.16 2.60 -13.98
CA ARG A 15 26.05 1.84 -14.61
C ARG A 15 26.35 0.35 -14.68
N ALA A 16 27.58 -0.05 -14.98
CA ALA A 16 28.01 -1.45 -14.93
C ALA A 16 27.90 -2.05 -13.52
N ALA A 17 28.21 -1.28 -12.47
CA ALA A 17 28.02 -1.71 -11.08
C ALA A 17 26.53 -1.83 -10.63
N LYS A 18 25.58 -1.48 -11.50
CA LYS A 18 24.14 -1.47 -11.21
C LYS A 18 23.40 -2.72 -11.72
N ALA A 19 24.08 -3.56 -12.48
CA ALA A 19 23.53 -4.77 -13.10
C ALA A 19 23.73 -6.06 -12.27
N ASP A 20 24.49 -6.02 -11.17
CA ASP A 20 24.57 -7.16 -10.26
C ASP A 20 23.47 -7.09 -9.19
N HIS A 21 22.24 -7.38 -9.61
CA HIS A 21 21.23 -7.89 -8.68
C HIS A 21 21.21 -9.41 -8.77
N SER A 22 22.20 -10.03 -8.11
CA SER A 22 22.06 -11.42 -7.73
C SER A 22 20.87 -11.52 -6.76
N ASP A 23 19.86 -12.31 -7.10
CA ASP A 23 18.90 -12.86 -6.13
C ASP A 23 19.67 -13.86 -5.25
N GLY A 24 20.61 -13.33 -4.47
CA GLY A 24 21.51 -14.10 -3.62
C GLY A 24 20.80 -14.46 -2.33
N PHE A 25 20.63 -15.76 -2.08
CA PHE A 25 20.40 -16.22 -0.71
C PHE A 25 21.66 -15.92 0.10
N VAL A 26 21.53 -15.10 1.14
CA VAL A 26 22.63 -14.89 2.09
C VAL A 26 22.62 -16.07 3.04
N ARG A 27 23.73 -16.82 3.06
CA ARG A 27 23.96 -17.90 4.01
C ARG A 27 24.63 -17.30 5.23
N ASP A 28 23.89 -17.19 6.32
CA ASP A 28 24.47 -16.82 7.62
C ASP A 28 24.68 -18.11 8.42
N VAL A 29 25.88 -18.29 8.97
CA VAL A 29 26.26 -19.48 9.75
C VAL A 29 26.38 -19.05 11.20
N SER A 30 25.42 -19.45 12.02
CA SER A 30 25.36 -19.13 13.44
C SER A 30 25.77 -20.33 14.29
N ALA A 31 26.62 -20.11 15.28
CA ALA A 31 27.01 -21.11 16.27
C ALA A 31 25.84 -21.38 17.23
N VAL A 32 25.47 -22.64 17.42
CA VAL A 32 24.47 -23.07 18.38
C VAL A 32 25.20 -23.44 19.68
N LYS A 33 24.93 -22.69 20.74
CA LYS A 33 25.52 -22.90 22.07
C LYS A 33 24.44 -23.23 23.10
N VAL A 34 24.77 -24.07 24.06
CA VAL A 34 23.99 -24.29 25.28
C VAL A 34 24.93 -24.04 26.46
N GLY A 35 24.70 -22.94 27.19
CA GLY A 35 25.72 -22.40 28.11
C GLY A 35 27.02 -22.08 27.36
N ASP A 36 28.14 -22.56 27.88
CA ASP A 36 29.47 -22.37 27.29
C ASP A 36 29.86 -23.47 26.28
N CYS A 37 29.04 -24.51 26.11
CA CYS A 37 29.34 -25.62 25.23
C CYS A 37 28.85 -25.34 23.80
N LEU A 38 29.75 -25.45 22.83
CA LEU A 38 29.43 -25.34 21.39
C LEU A 38 28.86 -26.66 20.89
N LEU A 39 27.57 -26.66 20.54
CA LEU A 39 26.87 -27.85 20.04
C LEU A 39 27.09 -28.06 18.53
N GLY A 40 27.36 -26.99 17.79
CA GLY A 40 27.60 -27.03 16.35
C GLY A 40 27.25 -25.71 15.66
N TYR A 41 27.16 -25.74 14.33
CA TYR A 41 26.81 -24.59 13.50
C TYR A 41 25.51 -24.84 12.74
N LYS A 42 24.65 -23.83 12.64
CA LYS A 42 23.45 -23.85 11.81
C LYS A 42 23.59 -22.83 10.70
N ALA A 43 23.52 -23.28 9.45
CA ALA A 43 23.38 -22.39 8.31
C ALA A 43 21.90 -22.02 8.14
N VAL A 44 21.56 -20.74 8.27
CA VAL A 44 20.23 -20.23 7.95
C VAL A 44 20.30 -19.50 6.62
N GLN A 45 19.57 -20.00 5.64
CA GLN A 45 19.38 -19.29 4.37
C GLN A 45 18.27 -18.27 4.57
N HIS A 46 18.64 -16.99 4.63
CA HIS A 46 17.67 -15.92 4.52
C HIS A 46 17.65 -15.42 3.09
N ARG A 47 16.46 -15.15 2.54
CA ARG A 47 16.35 -14.29 1.37
C ARG A 47 17.03 -12.97 1.76
N ALA A 48 18.04 -12.55 1.00
CA ALA A 48 18.62 -11.23 1.18
C ALA A 48 17.47 -10.22 1.29
N ARG A 49 17.53 -9.29 2.25
CA ARG A 49 16.59 -8.16 2.27
C ARG A 49 16.62 -7.57 0.86
N GLY A 50 15.48 -7.67 0.17
CA GLY A 50 15.41 -7.42 -1.27
C GLY A 50 16.13 -6.13 -1.62
N GLY A 51 16.91 -6.19 -2.70
CA GLY A 51 17.68 -5.05 -3.18
C GLY A 51 16.84 -3.79 -3.35
N ARG A 52 17.50 -2.66 -3.57
CA ARG A 52 16.86 -1.34 -3.63
C ARG A 52 15.63 -1.37 -4.54
N TRP A 53 14.51 -0.84 -4.06
CA TRP A 53 13.23 -0.84 -4.79
C TRP A 53 13.42 -0.44 -6.26
N ASN A 54 13.00 -1.33 -7.15
CA ASN A 54 13.07 -1.11 -8.59
C ASN A 54 11.70 -0.62 -9.10
N HIS A 55 11.66 0.65 -9.52
CA HIS A 55 10.43 1.31 -9.95
C HIS A 55 9.86 0.71 -11.25
N PHE A 56 10.72 0.29 -12.17
CA PHE A 56 10.32 -0.45 -13.37
C PHE A 56 9.60 -1.75 -13.00
N ARG A 57 10.23 -2.59 -12.17
CA ARG A 57 9.64 -3.89 -11.74
C ARG A 57 8.31 -3.69 -11.01
N GLY A 58 8.20 -2.66 -10.17
CA GLY A 58 6.95 -2.31 -9.49
C GLY A 58 5.82 -1.97 -10.47
N ARG A 59 6.11 -1.10 -11.44
CA ARG A 59 5.14 -0.69 -12.46
C ARG A 59 4.77 -1.82 -13.41
N MET A 60 5.73 -2.60 -13.89
CA MET A 60 5.49 -3.77 -14.72
C MET A 60 4.51 -4.73 -14.04
N ARG A 61 4.71 -5.06 -12.76
CA ARG A 61 3.76 -5.94 -12.02
C ARG A 61 2.36 -5.34 -11.89
N GLU A 62 2.25 -4.02 -11.73
CA GLU A 62 0.94 -3.34 -11.70
C GLU A 62 0.25 -3.36 -13.08
N ILE A 63 1.01 -3.23 -14.17
CA ILE A 63 0.51 -3.37 -15.54
C ILE A 63 0.03 -4.80 -15.79
N GLU A 64 0.84 -5.81 -15.43
CA GLU A 64 0.43 -7.21 -15.54
C GLU A 64 -0.81 -7.52 -14.71
N LYS A 65 -0.94 -6.92 -13.51
CA LYS A 65 -2.15 -7.04 -12.70
C LYS A 65 -3.36 -6.43 -13.40
N LEU A 66 -3.20 -5.28 -14.06
CA LEU A 66 -4.25 -4.63 -14.84
C LEU A 66 -4.68 -5.50 -16.03
N ILE A 67 -3.72 -6.07 -16.77
CA ILE A 67 -4.00 -6.98 -17.88
C ILE A 67 -4.77 -8.21 -17.39
N ARG A 68 -4.32 -8.85 -16.30
CA ARG A 68 -5.06 -9.97 -15.68
C ARG A 68 -6.49 -9.61 -15.31
N HIS A 69 -6.70 -8.41 -14.80
CA HIS A 69 -8.03 -7.96 -14.42
C HIS A 69 -8.95 -7.71 -15.63
N ARG A 70 -8.41 -7.13 -16.71
CA ARG A 70 -9.20 -6.74 -17.89
C ARG A 70 -9.41 -7.88 -18.89
N HIS A 71 -8.37 -8.69 -19.08
CA HIS A 71 -8.23 -9.60 -20.21
C HIS A 71 -7.96 -11.06 -19.80
N GLY A 72 -7.52 -11.28 -18.56
CA GLY A 72 -7.08 -12.60 -18.11
C GLY A 72 -5.61 -12.87 -18.46
N ASP A 73 -5.32 -14.02 -19.06
CA ASP A 73 -3.92 -14.45 -19.25
C ASP A 73 -3.24 -13.82 -20.46
N ILE A 74 -4.02 -13.42 -21.47
CA ILE A 74 -3.53 -12.88 -22.74
C ILE A 74 -4.35 -11.62 -23.08
N VAL A 75 -3.69 -10.58 -23.60
CA VAL A 75 -4.39 -9.40 -24.13
C VAL A 75 -5.04 -9.80 -25.46
N PRO A 76 -6.35 -9.57 -25.69
CA PRO A 76 -6.98 -9.87 -26.97
C PRO A 76 -6.44 -8.96 -28.08
N GLU A 77 -6.53 -9.43 -29.33
CA GLU A 77 -6.24 -8.62 -30.51
C GLU A 77 -7.30 -7.52 -30.63
N ALA A 78 -6.88 -6.29 -30.40
CA ALA A 78 -7.71 -5.10 -30.39
C ALA A 78 -6.87 -3.88 -30.78
N ASP A 79 -7.53 -2.83 -31.28
CA ASP A 79 -6.88 -1.62 -31.80
C ASP A 79 -5.94 -0.94 -30.79
N ASP A 80 -6.23 -1.08 -29.48
CA ASP A 80 -5.49 -0.44 -28.40
C ASP A 80 -4.55 -1.40 -27.64
N ALA A 81 -4.44 -2.66 -28.06
CA ALA A 81 -3.68 -3.67 -27.34
C ALA A 81 -2.17 -3.33 -27.27
N LEU A 82 -1.62 -2.71 -28.32
CA LEU A 82 -0.20 -2.36 -28.38
C LEU A 82 0.21 -1.25 -27.41
N ILE A 83 -0.75 -0.49 -26.84
CA ILE A 83 -0.47 0.53 -25.81
C ILE A 83 0.26 -0.08 -24.61
N TYR A 84 0.00 -1.34 -24.26
CA TYR A 84 0.74 -2.00 -23.18
C TYR A 84 2.24 -2.16 -23.52
N VAL A 85 2.54 -2.56 -24.76
CA VAL A 85 3.91 -2.71 -25.27
C VAL A 85 4.62 -1.37 -25.30
N GLU A 86 3.94 -0.33 -25.79
CA GLU A 86 4.43 1.04 -25.82
C GLU A 86 4.88 1.55 -24.44
N VAL A 87 4.04 1.32 -23.44
CA VAL A 87 4.30 1.72 -22.06
C VAL A 87 5.46 0.92 -21.47
N ILE A 88 5.48 -0.40 -21.67
CA ILE A 88 6.57 -1.26 -21.19
C ILE A 88 7.89 -0.89 -21.86
N ALA A 89 7.91 -0.63 -23.16
CA ALA A 89 9.09 -0.17 -23.89
C ALA A 89 9.63 1.14 -23.35
N SER A 90 8.75 2.11 -23.09
CA SER A 90 9.14 3.40 -22.49
C SER A 90 9.75 3.23 -21.10
N LEU A 91 9.21 2.32 -20.29
CA LEU A 91 9.73 2.05 -18.95
C LEU A 91 11.05 1.26 -19.00
N ALA A 92 11.16 0.29 -19.90
CA ALA A 92 12.32 -0.58 -20.05
C ALA A 92 13.52 0.20 -20.61
N LEU A 93 13.31 1.08 -21.60
CA LEU A 93 14.37 1.92 -22.18
C LEU A 93 15.09 2.76 -21.12
N VAL A 94 14.33 3.33 -20.18
CA VAL A 94 14.90 4.16 -19.10
C VAL A 94 15.69 3.34 -18.10
N GLU A 95 15.29 2.09 -17.83
CA GLU A 95 15.93 1.23 -16.84
C GLU A 95 17.14 0.48 -17.42
N PHE A 96 17.03 -0.07 -18.62
CA PHE A 96 17.99 -0.99 -19.23
C PHE A 96 18.82 -0.39 -20.38
N GLY A 97 18.48 0.81 -20.87
CA GLY A 97 19.22 1.42 -21.97
C GLY A 97 19.13 0.58 -23.23
N GLN A 98 20.26 0.09 -23.75
CA GLN A 98 20.31 -0.71 -24.98
C GLN A 98 19.74 -2.13 -24.80
N GLU A 99 19.80 -2.69 -23.59
CA GLU A 99 19.32 -4.06 -23.29
C GLU A 99 17.79 -4.15 -23.19
N PHE A 100 17.07 -3.02 -23.34
CA PHE A 100 15.62 -3.00 -23.20
C PHE A 100 14.87 -3.80 -24.27
N VAL A 101 15.49 -4.00 -25.45
CA VAL A 101 14.87 -4.66 -26.60
C VAL A 101 14.43 -6.09 -26.23
N GLU A 102 15.35 -6.88 -25.68
CA GLU A 102 15.07 -8.27 -25.28
C GLU A 102 14.02 -8.35 -24.17
N VAL A 103 14.03 -7.38 -23.24
CA VAL A 103 13.04 -7.29 -22.16
C VAL A 103 11.64 -7.05 -22.73
N VAL A 104 11.50 -6.16 -23.70
CA VAL A 104 10.20 -5.83 -24.32
C VAL A 104 9.71 -6.99 -25.17
N LEU A 105 10.56 -7.58 -26.00
CA LEU A 105 10.20 -8.73 -26.84
C LEU A 105 9.76 -9.93 -25.98
N GLY A 106 10.54 -10.28 -24.95
CA GLY A 106 10.18 -11.38 -24.05
C GLY A 106 8.92 -11.12 -23.23
N TRP A 107 8.65 -9.84 -22.89
CA TRP A 107 7.41 -9.46 -22.22
C TRP A 107 6.20 -9.51 -23.17
N ALA A 108 6.35 -9.00 -24.40
CA ALA A 108 5.31 -9.00 -25.42
C ALA A 108 4.93 -10.43 -25.85
N ALA A 109 5.92 -11.30 -26.08
CA ALA A 109 5.68 -12.71 -26.44
C ALA A 109 4.83 -13.47 -25.41
N ARG A 110 4.87 -13.05 -24.13
CA ARG A 110 4.03 -13.64 -23.07
C ARG A 110 2.59 -13.12 -23.10
N TRP A 111 2.42 -11.81 -23.24
CA TRP A 111 1.12 -11.15 -23.02
C TRP A 111 0.34 -10.89 -24.31
N LEU A 112 1.03 -10.80 -25.44
CA LEU A 112 0.52 -10.57 -26.79
C LEU A 112 1.16 -11.58 -27.76
N PRO A 113 0.94 -12.90 -27.59
CA PRO A 113 1.57 -13.91 -28.45
C PRO A 113 1.12 -13.86 -29.92
N TRP A 114 0.01 -13.19 -30.19
CA TRP A 114 -0.49 -12.93 -31.55
C TRP A 114 0.19 -11.74 -32.22
N ALA A 115 0.80 -10.82 -31.46
CA ALA A 115 1.45 -9.66 -32.03
C ALA A 115 2.73 -10.11 -32.75
N GLY A 116 2.87 -9.73 -34.01
CA GLY A 116 4.06 -10.05 -34.79
C GLY A 116 5.29 -9.37 -34.19
N ASN A 117 6.45 -10.03 -34.27
CA ASN A 117 7.71 -9.43 -33.83
C ASN A 117 7.97 -8.09 -34.55
N ALA A 118 7.57 -7.96 -35.82
CA ALA A 118 7.72 -6.73 -36.59
C ALA A 118 6.97 -5.55 -35.96
N ASP A 119 5.73 -5.74 -35.51
CA ASP A 119 4.92 -4.66 -34.89
C ASP A 119 5.55 -4.21 -33.55
N VAL A 120 6.03 -5.17 -32.76
CA VAL A 120 6.71 -4.90 -31.50
C VAL A 120 8.06 -4.21 -31.74
N GLU A 121 8.82 -4.66 -32.73
CA GLU A 121 10.10 -4.06 -33.14
C GLU A 121 9.93 -2.64 -33.67
N GLU A 122 8.86 -2.36 -34.41
CA GLU A 122 8.53 -0.99 -34.85
C GLU A 122 8.31 -0.08 -33.64
N ILE A 123 7.53 -0.51 -32.65
CA ILE A 123 7.35 0.25 -31.40
C ILE A 123 8.69 0.49 -30.72
N ILE A 124 9.51 -0.57 -30.56
CA ILE A 124 10.84 -0.47 -29.94
C ILE A 124 11.70 0.55 -30.68
N TYR A 125 11.74 0.46 -32.02
CA TYR A 125 12.50 1.37 -32.87
C TYR A 125 12.04 2.82 -32.73
N GLU A 126 10.73 3.08 -32.80
CA GLU A 126 10.18 4.42 -32.59
C GLU A 126 10.52 4.98 -31.20
N ARG A 127 10.57 4.14 -30.16
CA ARG A 127 11.02 4.57 -28.82
C ARG A 127 12.48 5.02 -28.80
N THR A 128 13.34 4.49 -29.66
CA THR A 128 14.76 4.92 -29.71
C THR A 128 14.96 6.28 -30.36
N LYS A 129 14.05 6.71 -31.25
CA LYS A 129 14.15 8.00 -31.97
C LYS A 129 13.94 9.22 -31.07
N VAL A 130 13.22 9.05 -29.97
CA VAL A 130 12.82 10.15 -29.08
C VAL A 130 13.62 10.12 -27.79
N ARG A 131 14.09 11.27 -27.31
CA ARG A 131 14.68 11.38 -25.97
C ARG A 131 13.59 11.23 -24.92
N TYR A 132 13.48 10.04 -24.34
CA TYR A 132 12.50 9.77 -23.30
C TYR A 132 12.97 10.17 -21.90
N SER A 133 12.04 10.75 -21.14
CA SER A 133 12.10 10.84 -19.68
C SER A 133 11.23 9.74 -19.07
N SER A 134 11.52 9.37 -17.82
CA SER A 134 10.69 8.38 -17.11
C SER A 134 9.23 8.85 -17.07
N LEU A 135 8.31 8.03 -17.58
CA LEU A 135 6.88 8.35 -17.57
C LEU A 135 6.42 8.67 -16.14
N SER A 136 5.71 9.79 -15.97
CA SER A 136 5.12 10.11 -14.68
C SER A 136 4.03 9.10 -14.32
N ALA A 137 3.68 8.99 -13.03
CA ALA A 137 2.59 8.10 -12.64
C ALA A 137 1.30 8.46 -13.39
N ASP A 138 1.00 9.75 -13.52
CA ASP A 138 -0.23 10.22 -14.15
C ASP A 138 -0.20 10.00 -15.67
N ALA A 139 0.95 10.19 -16.33
CA ALA A 139 1.10 9.85 -17.75
C ALA A 139 0.79 8.37 -18.01
N LEU A 140 1.24 7.46 -17.13
CA LEU A 140 0.88 6.04 -17.23
C LEU A 140 -0.61 5.79 -17.00
N GLY A 141 -1.21 6.48 -16.02
CA GLY A 141 -2.64 6.36 -15.73
C GLY A 141 -3.51 6.81 -16.90
N HIS A 142 -3.08 7.85 -17.62
CA HIS A 142 -3.74 8.32 -18.84
C HIS A 142 -3.53 7.35 -20.01
N ALA A 143 -2.28 6.95 -20.29
CA ALA A 143 -1.98 6.04 -21.40
C ALA A 143 -2.72 4.71 -21.28
N LEU A 144 -2.74 4.11 -20.09
CA LEU A 144 -3.41 2.83 -19.83
C LEU A 144 -4.90 2.98 -19.50
N HIS A 145 -5.43 4.20 -19.51
CA HIS A 145 -6.81 4.52 -19.16
C HIS A 145 -7.26 3.86 -17.84
N VAL A 146 -6.44 4.00 -16.78
CA VAL A 146 -6.72 3.42 -15.45
C VAL A 146 -7.62 4.35 -14.65
N SER A 147 -8.82 3.91 -14.31
CA SER A 147 -9.72 4.70 -13.44
C SER A 147 -9.26 4.67 -11.98
N TYR A 148 -9.68 5.66 -11.20
CA TYR A 148 -9.40 5.69 -9.77
C TYR A 148 -10.10 4.54 -9.03
N ALA A 149 -11.25 4.09 -9.55
CA ALA A 149 -11.97 2.93 -9.04
C ALA A 149 -11.16 1.64 -9.22
N GLU A 150 -10.73 1.33 -10.45
CA GLU A 150 -9.86 0.17 -10.75
C GLU A 150 -8.57 0.24 -9.93
N ARG A 151 -7.95 1.41 -9.87
CA ARG A 151 -6.75 1.63 -9.07
C ARG A 151 -6.94 1.25 -7.61
N CYS A 152 -8.07 1.62 -7.02
CA CYS A 152 -8.41 1.27 -5.63
C CYS A 152 -8.70 -0.22 -5.47
N ALA A 153 -9.46 -0.81 -6.40
CA ALA A 153 -9.84 -2.22 -6.37
C ALA A 153 -8.61 -3.15 -6.48
N LEU A 154 -7.65 -2.80 -7.33
CA LEU A 154 -6.45 -3.59 -7.60
C LEU A 154 -5.26 -3.26 -6.70
N ASP A 155 -5.41 -2.31 -5.77
CA ASP A 155 -4.32 -1.76 -4.93
C ASP A 155 -3.09 -1.34 -5.76
N ILE A 156 -3.34 -0.55 -6.82
CA ILE A 156 -2.31 0.02 -7.68
C ILE A 156 -1.73 1.30 -7.03
N ARG A 157 -0.42 1.32 -6.82
CA ARG A 157 0.29 2.35 -6.04
C ARG A 157 1.22 3.20 -6.88
N THR A 158 1.82 2.68 -7.95
CA THR A 158 2.84 3.38 -8.76
C THR A 158 2.33 4.00 -10.06
N ILE A 159 1.20 3.53 -10.59
CA ILE A 159 0.53 4.06 -11.78
C ILE A 159 -0.60 4.99 -11.38
N GLY A 160 -0.80 6.11 -12.08
CA GLY A 160 -1.79 7.18 -11.87
C GLY A 160 -3.25 6.78 -12.08
N ALA A 161 -4.12 7.76 -12.25
CA ALA A 161 -5.52 7.55 -12.66
C ALA A 161 -5.93 8.69 -13.61
N PHE A 162 -6.68 8.39 -14.67
CA PHE A 162 -7.05 9.40 -15.69
C PHE A 162 -8.26 10.27 -15.29
N ASP A 163 -9.18 9.72 -14.50
CA ASP A 163 -10.49 10.29 -14.16
C ASP A 163 -10.46 11.18 -12.89
N VAL A 164 -9.44 11.01 -12.04
CA VAL A 164 -9.31 11.76 -10.79
C VAL A 164 -7.94 12.44 -10.68
N PRO A 165 -7.90 13.79 -10.66
CA PRO A 165 -6.65 14.53 -10.51
C PRO A 165 -5.87 14.17 -9.23
N LYS A 166 -4.54 14.27 -9.31
CA LYS A 166 -3.62 13.93 -8.21
C LYS A 166 -3.97 14.60 -6.88
N ALA A 167 -4.34 15.89 -6.91
CA ALA A 167 -4.72 16.64 -5.72
C ALA A 167 -5.98 16.08 -5.03
N LYS A 168 -6.99 15.68 -5.83
CA LYS A 168 -8.23 15.08 -5.32
C LYS A 168 -7.95 13.69 -4.74
N ARG A 169 -7.15 12.86 -5.40
CA ARG A 169 -6.71 11.55 -4.87
C ARG A 169 -5.97 11.68 -3.54
N ALA A 170 -5.07 12.65 -3.40
CA ALA A 170 -4.35 12.89 -2.14
C ALA A 170 -5.30 13.29 -0.99
N LYS A 171 -6.31 14.13 -1.28
CA LYS A 171 -7.35 14.48 -0.30
C LYS A 171 -8.15 13.25 0.15
N LEU A 172 -8.60 12.41 -0.80
CA LEU A 172 -9.33 11.17 -0.51
C LEU A 172 -8.49 10.20 0.32
N GLN A 173 -7.20 10.02 -0.01
CA GLN A 173 -6.29 9.17 0.75
C GLN A 173 -6.09 9.69 2.18
N LYS A 174 -5.95 11.01 2.36
CA LYS A 174 -5.85 11.64 3.67
C LYS A 174 -7.12 11.43 4.51
N GLN A 175 -8.30 11.55 3.90
CA GLN A 175 -9.58 11.27 4.56
C GLN A 175 -9.69 9.81 4.99
N LYS A 176 -9.39 8.85 4.10
CA LYS A 176 -9.37 7.41 4.42
C LYS A 176 -8.40 7.09 5.56
N ARG A 177 -7.19 7.67 5.54
CA ARG A 177 -6.21 7.51 6.63
C ARG A 177 -6.74 8.06 7.95
N ARG A 178 -7.35 9.25 7.96
CA ARG A 178 -7.97 9.84 9.16
C ARG A 178 -9.11 8.98 9.69
N GLN A 179 -9.93 8.41 8.83
CA GLN A 179 -11.01 7.50 9.24
C GLN A 179 -10.45 6.25 9.91
N ARG A 180 -9.43 5.61 9.31
CA ARG A 180 -8.75 4.44 9.90
C ARG A 180 -8.06 4.77 11.22
N ASP A 181 -7.46 5.95 11.34
CA ASP A 181 -6.86 6.39 12.61
C ASP A 181 -7.91 6.61 13.70
N ARG A 182 -9.05 7.24 13.35
CA ARG A 182 -10.19 7.39 14.27
C ARG A 182 -10.72 6.03 14.75
N SER A 183 -10.95 5.09 13.84
CA SER A 183 -11.45 3.76 14.20
C SER A 183 -10.46 2.98 15.07
N ARG A 184 -9.15 3.05 14.76
CA ARG A 184 -8.10 2.43 15.58
C ARG A 184 -8.05 3.01 16.99
N LYS A 185 -8.08 4.34 17.12
CA LYS A 185 -8.08 5.01 18.43
C LYS A 185 -9.33 4.71 19.23
N GLU A 186 -10.49 4.65 18.57
CA GLU A 186 -11.72 4.23 19.21
C GLU A 186 -11.61 2.80 19.74
N GLN A 187 -11.18 1.85 18.91
CA GLN A 187 -10.96 0.45 19.32
C GLN A 187 -9.98 0.35 20.50
N GLN A 188 -8.88 1.10 20.48
CA GLN A 188 -7.92 1.16 21.58
C GLN A 188 -8.57 1.67 22.88
N ARG A 189 -9.39 2.73 22.80
CA ARG A 189 -10.14 3.24 23.96
C ARG A 189 -11.13 2.21 24.49
N ARG A 190 -11.83 1.49 23.60
CA ARG A 190 -12.75 0.41 23.99
C ARG A 190 -12.01 -0.72 24.70
N ALA A 191 -10.88 -1.17 24.15
CA ALA A 191 -10.06 -2.22 24.74
C ALA A 191 -9.50 -1.82 26.12
N ALA A 192 -9.24 -0.53 26.35
CA ALA A 192 -8.82 0.01 27.64
C ALA A 192 -9.99 0.24 28.64
N GLY A 193 -11.22 -0.18 28.30
CA GLY A 193 -12.39 -0.05 29.18
C GLY A 193 -13.05 1.34 29.16
N ALA A 194 -12.77 2.19 28.19
CA ALA A 194 -13.40 3.51 28.11
C ALA A 194 -14.91 3.38 27.78
N CYS A 195 -15.73 3.86 28.72
CA CYS A 195 -17.19 3.91 28.60
C CYS A 195 -17.62 4.77 27.39
N PRO A 196 -18.59 4.33 26.56
CA PRO A 196 -19.16 5.18 25.51
C PRO A 196 -19.65 6.51 26.07
N ARG A 197 -19.55 7.58 25.28
CA ARG A 197 -20.13 8.87 25.68
C ARG A 197 -21.65 8.77 25.89
N ALA A 198 -22.34 7.93 25.12
CA ALA A 198 -23.77 7.67 25.29
C ALA A 198 -24.05 7.08 26.68
N ASP A 199 -23.38 5.99 27.03
CA ASP A 199 -23.50 5.32 28.34
C ASP A 199 -23.10 6.25 29.49
N TYR A 200 -22.03 7.04 29.34
CA TYR A 200 -21.64 8.05 30.33
C TYR A 200 -22.73 9.10 30.52
N LEU A 201 -23.36 9.59 29.45
CA LEU A 201 -24.41 10.60 29.51
C LEU A 201 -25.70 10.02 30.11
N ALA A 202 -26.08 8.80 29.73
CA ALA A 202 -27.24 8.08 30.28
C ALA A 202 -27.10 7.85 31.79
N ASN A 203 -25.91 7.47 32.24
CA ASN A 203 -25.60 7.30 33.66
C ASN A 203 -25.21 8.61 34.36
N SER A 204 -25.30 9.75 33.68
CA SER A 204 -24.92 11.03 34.30
C SER A 204 -26.00 11.49 35.27
N PHE A 205 -25.59 11.81 36.51
CA PHE A 205 -26.49 12.41 37.49
C PHE A 205 -27.10 13.75 37.02
N SER A 206 -26.48 14.40 36.04
CA SER A 206 -27.06 15.60 35.41
C SER A 206 -28.29 15.31 34.55
N GLN A 207 -28.36 14.14 33.90
CA GLN A 207 -29.58 13.70 33.21
C GLN A 207 -30.60 13.07 34.18
N ALA A 208 -30.14 12.22 35.11
CA ALA A 208 -31.02 11.55 36.06
C ALA A 208 -31.67 12.51 37.08
N ARG A 209 -31.08 13.70 37.28
CA ARG A 209 -31.56 14.79 38.15
C ARG A 209 -32.12 14.30 39.50
N PRO A 210 -31.39 13.45 40.25
CA PRO A 210 -31.92 12.79 41.46
C PRO A 210 -32.32 13.77 42.57
N TRP A 211 -31.77 14.98 42.59
CA TRP A 211 -32.11 16.02 43.55
C TRP A 211 -33.57 16.50 43.47
N GLU A 212 -34.24 16.30 42.32
CA GLU A 212 -35.65 16.64 42.16
C GLU A 212 -36.55 15.74 43.00
N ALA A 213 -36.21 14.45 43.12
CA ALA A 213 -36.91 13.52 44.00
C ALA A 213 -36.79 13.89 45.49
N PHE A 214 -35.70 14.56 45.86
CA PHE A 214 -35.48 15.06 47.23
C PHE A 214 -36.03 16.49 47.45
N GLY A 215 -36.55 17.15 46.41
CA GLY A 215 -37.02 18.53 46.49
C GLY A 215 -35.93 19.55 46.82
N ILE A 216 -34.65 19.25 46.55
CA ILE A 216 -33.51 20.12 46.88
C ILE A 216 -32.77 20.58 45.64
N SER A 217 -31.98 21.67 45.76
CA SER A 217 -31.12 22.12 44.66
C SER A 217 -29.98 21.14 44.40
N ARG A 218 -29.53 21.06 43.14
CA ARG A 218 -28.36 20.27 42.73
C ARG A 218 -27.12 20.51 43.61
N ARG A 219 -26.83 21.79 43.91
CA ARG A 219 -25.66 22.19 44.73
C ARG A 219 -25.75 21.65 46.14
N THR A 220 -26.96 21.64 46.72
CA THR A 220 -27.23 21.06 48.04
C THR A 220 -27.08 19.54 48.02
N TRP A 221 -27.56 18.87 46.97
CA TRP A 221 -27.42 17.42 46.80
C TRP A 221 -25.95 16.97 46.66
N GLU A 222 -25.15 17.69 45.86
CA GLU A 222 -23.71 17.43 45.71
C GLU A 222 -22.97 17.63 47.05
N ARG A 223 -23.33 18.66 47.84
CA ARG A 223 -22.76 18.91 49.17
C ARG A 223 -23.11 17.83 50.20
N ARG A 224 -24.28 17.20 50.08
CA ARG A 224 -24.76 16.13 50.99
C ARG A 224 -24.18 14.75 50.64
N GLY A 225 -23.23 14.65 49.71
CA GLY A 225 -22.57 13.39 49.39
C GLY A 225 -23.30 12.52 48.37
N LYS A 226 -24.22 13.09 47.58
CA LYS A 226 -24.95 12.40 46.49
C LYS A 226 -25.81 11.21 46.97
N PRO A 227 -26.74 11.43 47.91
CA PRO A 227 -27.66 10.38 48.35
C PRO A 227 -28.51 9.89 47.18
N VAL A 228 -28.71 8.57 47.11
CA VAL A 228 -29.51 7.90 46.07
C VAL A 228 -30.97 7.79 46.57
N PRO A 229 -31.99 8.16 45.79
CA PRO A 229 -33.38 8.10 46.24
C PRO A 229 -33.82 6.64 46.45
N GLU A 230 -34.59 6.41 47.52
CA GLU A 230 -34.97 5.09 48.04
C GLU A 230 -35.81 4.25 47.05
N ALA A 231 -36.51 4.91 46.12
CA ALA A 231 -37.23 4.24 45.02
C ALA A 231 -36.33 3.46 44.05
N ALA A 232 -35.01 3.69 44.04
CA ALA A 232 -34.05 2.92 43.24
C ALA A 232 -33.57 1.62 43.94
N ILE A 233 -33.89 1.44 45.24
CA ILE A 233 -33.40 0.32 46.04
C ILE A 233 -34.36 -0.89 45.96
N SER A 234 -35.62 -0.70 45.55
CA SER A 234 -36.62 -1.78 45.57
C SER A 234 -36.57 -2.76 44.40
N ASP A 235 -35.72 -2.56 43.38
CA ASP A 235 -35.66 -3.42 42.18
C ASP A 235 -34.54 -4.48 42.22
N CYS A 236 -33.79 -4.57 43.33
CA CYS A 236 -32.80 -5.63 43.55
C CYS A 236 -33.22 -6.51 44.72
N GLY A 237 -34.20 -7.40 44.49
CA GLY A 237 -34.59 -8.36 45.51
C GLY A 237 -35.60 -9.38 45.02
N SER A 238 -35.12 -10.52 44.50
CA SER A 238 -35.72 -11.85 44.72
C SER A 238 -34.82 -12.94 44.11
N MET A 239 -33.85 -13.41 44.89
CA MET A 239 -33.31 -14.77 44.72
C MET A 239 -34.27 -15.72 45.45
N PRO A 240 -34.88 -16.73 44.80
CA PRO A 240 -35.74 -17.68 45.50
C PRO A 240 -34.84 -18.66 46.26
N LEU A 241 -35.03 -18.74 47.57
CA LEU A 241 -34.46 -19.78 48.42
C LEU A 241 -35.27 -21.07 48.18
N ALA A 242 -34.67 -22.07 47.52
CA ALA A 242 -35.28 -23.39 47.38
C ALA A 242 -35.11 -24.18 48.69
N ALA A 243 -36.21 -24.77 49.15
CA ALA A 243 -36.29 -25.74 50.25
C ALA A 243 -36.12 -27.16 49.72
#